data_AF-A0A256ZTV8-F1
#
_entry.id   AF-A0A256ZTV8-F1
#
_cell.length_a   1.000
_cell.length_b   1.000
_cell.length_c   1.000
_cell.angle_alpha   90.00
_cell.angle_beta   90.00
_cell.angle_gamma   90.00
#
_symmetry.space_group_name_H-M   'P 1'
#
loop_
_entity.id
_entity.type
_entity.pdbx_description
1 polymer ?
#
loop_
_entity_poly.entity_id
_entity_poly.type
_entity_poly.pdbx_seq_one_letter_code
_entity_poly.pdbx_strand_id
1 'polypeptide(L)'
;MVKLPQKFLNWNYFPRRKLIQNILENKIENPAKFFLEFTRHNPTLCTAAEVNGKIIVNGKIVGIGYVPLKERIPECLRIFREHIKISDEKYEKVKGNRKELQKLYREHADRGLRLLLDHIYVSEDKAFETIDFEKMATIELAKRLPQSSKHTWDLIQKNKYVCLVFFQPPSISYEIRGVAEIREEGDYHEIVNLIHDCYHYTPPDARKDRPVYLINVLEVYDNSASPSGFGTKIA
;
A
#
# COMPACT_ATOMS: atom_id res chain seq x y z
N MET A 1 10.93 7.46 -15.29
CA MET A 1 10.66 6.88 -13.97
C MET A 1 11.97 6.38 -13.41
N VAL A 2 12.11 6.34 -12.10
CA VAL A 2 13.30 5.79 -11.42
C VAL A 2 12.88 4.63 -10.52
N LYS A 3 13.78 3.67 -10.32
CA LYS A 3 13.56 2.59 -9.36
C LYS A 3 13.80 3.09 -7.94
N LEU A 4 13.01 2.60 -7.00
CA LEU A 4 13.26 2.82 -5.59
C LEU A 4 14.67 2.32 -5.23
N PRO A 5 15.51 3.15 -4.60
CA PRO A 5 16.90 2.81 -4.33
C PRO A 5 17.01 1.76 -3.22
N GLN A 6 18.08 0.95 -3.25
CA GLN A 6 18.33 -0.09 -2.25
C GLN A 6 18.29 0.44 -0.81
N LYS A 7 18.79 1.66 -0.57
CA LYS A 7 18.75 2.32 0.75
C LYS A 7 17.32 2.43 1.29
N PHE A 8 16.38 2.83 0.44
CA PHE A 8 14.96 2.90 0.78
C PHE A 8 14.37 1.50 0.96
N LEU A 9 14.65 0.55 0.07
CA LEU A 9 14.10 -0.81 0.13
C LEU A 9 14.56 -1.59 1.38
N ASN A 10 15.82 -1.40 1.80
CA ASN A 10 16.38 -1.94 3.05
C ASN A 10 15.66 -1.42 4.30
N TRP A 11 15.11 -0.22 4.23
CA TRP A 11 14.30 0.34 5.29
C TRP A 11 12.81 0.01 5.12
N ASN A 12 12.27 -0.03 3.91
CA ASN A 12 10.84 -0.12 3.67
C ASN A 12 10.37 -1.54 3.38
N TYR A 13 10.87 -2.14 2.30
CA TYR A 13 10.33 -3.37 1.71
C TYR A 13 10.78 -4.61 2.49
N PHE A 14 12.08 -4.80 2.70
CA PHE A 14 12.61 -6.01 3.34
C PHE A 14 12.22 -6.14 4.83
N PRO A 15 12.20 -5.06 5.63
CA PRO A 15 11.66 -5.12 6.98
C PRO A 15 10.17 -5.46 7.02
N ARG A 16 9.38 -5.00 6.03
CA ARG A 16 7.95 -5.37 5.93
C ARG A 16 7.76 -6.85 5.65
N ARG A 17 8.58 -7.48 4.82
CA ARG A 17 8.62 -8.95 4.68
C ARG A 17 8.86 -9.62 6.03
N LYS A 18 9.91 -9.21 6.74
CA LYS A 18 10.28 -9.78 8.06
C LYS A 18 9.16 -9.60 9.08
N LEU A 19 8.49 -8.46 9.09
CA LEU A 19 7.32 -8.22 9.93
C LEU A 19 6.20 -9.22 9.66
N ILE A 20 5.87 -9.46 8.38
CA ILE A 20 4.83 -10.42 8.01
C ILE A 20 5.21 -11.84 8.45
N GLN A 21 6.49 -12.24 8.29
CA GLN A 21 7.00 -13.52 8.80
C GLN A 21 6.82 -13.62 10.32
N ASN A 22 7.21 -12.59 11.07
CA ASN A 22 7.05 -12.57 12.52
C ASN A 22 5.59 -12.65 12.96
N ILE A 23 4.65 -12.02 12.23
CA ILE A 23 3.21 -12.14 12.50
C ILE A 23 2.78 -13.61 12.36
N LEU A 24 3.12 -14.26 11.25
CA LEU A 24 2.75 -15.66 10.98
C LEU A 24 3.38 -16.66 11.96
N GLU A 25 4.56 -16.35 12.47
CA GLU A 25 5.29 -17.17 13.45
C GLU A 25 4.92 -16.83 14.89
N ASN A 26 3.99 -15.89 15.13
CA ASN A 26 3.62 -15.38 16.45
C ASN A 26 4.81 -14.85 17.28
N LYS A 27 5.80 -14.23 16.62
CA LYS A 27 7.03 -13.68 17.23
C LYS A 27 6.95 -12.18 17.52
N ILE A 28 5.77 -11.65 17.80
CA ILE A 28 5.59 -10.24 18.15
C ILE A 28 5.80 -10.06 19.65
N GLU A 29 7.01 -9.67 20.04
CA GLU A 29 7.38 -9.55 21.46
C GLU A 29 7.00 -8.21 22.09
N ASN A 30 7.05 -7.12 21.32
CA ASN A 30 6.85 -5.75 21.82
C ASN A 30 5.82 -4.99 20.96
N PRO A 31 4.60 -4.74 21.50
CA PRO A 31 3.54 -4.03 20.78
C PRO A 31 3.93 -2.61 20.32
N ALA A 32 4.71 -1.86 21.11
CA ALA A 32 5.13 -0.51 20.75
C ALA A 32 6.08 -0.52 19.54
N LYS A 33 7.05 -1.45 19.53
CA LYS A 33 7.93 -1.65 18.37
C LYS A 33 7.14 -2.10 17.14
N PHE A 34 6.15 -2.97 17.33
CA PHE A 34 5.26 -3.40 16.25
C PHE A 34 4.50 -2.23 15.61
N PHE A 35 3.98 -1.29 16.41
CA PHE A 35 3.31 -0.10 15.87
C PHE A 35 4.26 0.82 15.08
N LEU A 36 5.52 0.93 15.49
CA LEU A 36 6.52 1.70 14.73
C LEU A 36 6.77 1.11 13.33
N GLU A 37 6.59 -0.19 13.12
CA GLU A 37 6.77 -0.80 11.80
C GLU A 37 5.69 -0.37 10.78
N PHE A 38 4.55 0.15 11.24
CA PHE A 38 3.53 0.73 10.35
C PHE A 38 3.97 2.06 9.72
N THR A 39 4.93 2.77 10.32
CA THR A 39 5.49 4.00 9.72
C THR A 39 6.15 3.75 8.36
N ARG A 40 6.58 2.50 8.09
CA ARG A 40 7.09 2.07 6.78
C ARG A 40 5.96 1.95 5.74
N HIS A 41 4.74 1.66 6.17
CA HIS A 41 3.59 1.47 5.28
C HIS A 41 2.73 2.72 5.14
N ASN A 42 2.84 3.65 6.08
CA ASN A 42 1.92 4.76 6.24
C ASN A 42 2.58 6.13 6.05
N PRO A 43 2.98 6.50 4.82
CA PRO A 43 3.45 7.85 4.54
C PRO A 43 2.30 8.85 4.57
N THR A 44 2.67 10.12 4.66
CA THR A 44 1.81 11.23 4.24
C THR A 44 1.81 11.33 2.72
N LEU A 45 0.66 11.13 2.08
CA LEU A 45 0.42 11.50 0.69
C LEU A 45 0.10 13.00 0.63
N CYS A 46 1.05 13.74 0.08
CA CYS A 46 0.96 15.17 -0.17
C CYS A 46 0.47 15.42 -1.59
N THR A 47 -0.63 16.16 -1.71
CA THR A 47 -1.21 16.62 -2.99
C THR A 47 -1.34 18.13 -2.99
N ALA A 48 -1.19 18.76 -4.15
CA ALA A 48 -1.36 20.20 -4.30
C ALA A 48 -1.89 20.55 -5.68
N ALA A 49 -2.79 21.52 -5.78
CA ALA A 49 -3.28 22.03 -7.06
C ALA A 49 -3.64 23.51 -6.96
N GLU A 50 -3.58 24.22 -8.08
CA GLU A 50 -4.15 25.55 -8.19
C GLU A 50 -5.68 25.48 -8.31
N VAL A 51 -6.38 26.24 -7.46
CA VAL A 51 -7.83 26.40 -7.49
C VAL A 51 -8.14 27.89 -7.37
N ASN A 52 -8.69 28.47 -8.44
CA ASN A 52 -9.07 29.89 -8.50
C ASN A 52 -7.91 30.84 -8.12
N GLY A 53 -6.71 30.63 -8.69
CA GLY A 53 -5.53 31.46 -8.43
C GLY A 53 -4.86 31.23 -7.07
N LYS A 54 -5.27 30.22 -6.30
CA LYS A 54 -4.66 29.86 -5.01
C LYS A 54 -4.13 28.43 -5.05
N ILE A 55 -2.96 28.21 -4.47
CA ILE A 55 -2.43 26.86 -4.28
C ILE A 55 -3.08 26.24 -3.04
N ILE A 56 -3.84 25.17 -3.26
CA ILE A 56 -4.45 24.35 -2.21
C ILE A 56 -3.59 23.11 -2.02
N VAL A 57 -3.27 22.79 -0.77
CA VAL A 57 -2.43 21.66 -0.38
C VAL A 57 -3.17 20.73 0.57
N ASN A 58 -2.82 19.45 0.55
CA ASN A 58 -3.35 18.45 1.46
C ASN A 58 -2.28 17.42 1.81
N GLY A 59 -2.22 16.98 3.07
CA GLY A 59 -1.43 15.86 3.53
C GLY A 59 -2.34 14.82 4.18
N LYS A 60 -2.36 13.60 3.66
CA LYS A 60 -3.20 12.50 4.18
C LYS A 60 -2.35 11.27 4.46
N ILE A 61 -2.46 10.69 5.65
CA ILE A 61 -1.84 9.38 5.91
C ILE A 61 -2.57 8.30 5.13
N VAL A 62 -1.85 7.53 4.33
CA VAL A 62 -2.41 6.46 3.49
C VAL A 62 -1.64 5.16 3.70
N GLY A 63 -2.25 4.01 3.47
CA GLY A 63 -1.49 2.77 3.29
C GLY A 63 -0.92 2.71 1.87
N ILE A 64 0.39 2.53 1.72
CA ILE A 64 1.06 2.40 0.43
C ILE A 64 1.70 1.02 0.30
N GLY A 65 1.58 0.41 -0.87
CA GLY A 65 2.13 -0.90 -1.16
C GLY A 65 2.85 -0.95 -2.51
N TYR A 66 3.20 -2.17 -2.88
CA TYR A 66 3.93 -2.50 -4.09
C TYR A 66 3.01 -3.25 -5.05
N VAL A 67 3.34 -3.19 -6.34
CA VAL A 67 2.66 -3.97 -7.38
C VAL A 67 3.66 -4.92 -8.03
N PRO A 68 3.23 -6.12 -8.46
CA PRO A 68 4.10 -7.01 -9.20
C PRO A 68 4.44 -6.42 -10.57
N LEU A 69 5.52 -6.90 -11.17
CA LEU A 69 5.87 -6.61 -12.56
C LEU A 69 4.70 -6.96 -13.48
N LYS A 70 4.55 -6.23 -14.58
CA LYS A 70 3.39 -6.31 -15.47
C LYS A 70 3.11 -7.72 -15.96
N GLU A 71 4.17 -8.46 -16.31
CA GLU A 71 4.15 -9.85 -16.76
C GLU A 71 3.71 -10.85 -15.67
N ARG A 72 3.83 -10.49 -14.39
CA ARG A 72 3.41 -11.30 -13.24
C ARG A 72 1.97 -11.01 -12.80
N ILE A 73 1.41 -9.87 -13.19
CA ILE A 73 0.05 -9.47 -12.80
C ILE A 73 -1.01 -10.55 -13.11
N PRO A 74 -1.05 -11.19 -14.30
CA PRO A 74 -2.07 -12.20 -14.61
C PRO A 74 -2.05 -13.39 -13.64
N GLU A 75 -0.85 -13.84 -13.26
CA GLU A 75 -0.68 -14.92 -12.29
C GLU A 75 -1.15 -14.49 -10.89
N CYS A 76 -0.71 -13.31 -10.43
CA CYS A 76 -1.12 -12.79 -9.14
C CYS A 76 -2.64 -12.57 -9.07
N LEU A 77 -3.26 -12.02 -10.11
CA LEU A 77 -4.72 -11.85 -10.18
C LEU A 77 -5.44 -13.18 -9.97
N ARG A 78 -5.03 -14.24 -10.66
CA ARG A 78 -5.61 -15.58 -10.49
C ARG A 78 -5.52 -16.05 -9.04
N ILE A 79 -4.36 -15.90 -8.41
CA ILE A 79 -4.11 -16.37 -7.03
C ILE A 79 -4.92 -15.58 -6.01
N PHE A 80 -4.90 -14.25 -6.09
CA PHE A 80 -5.62 -13.42 -5.12
C PHE A 80 -7.13 -13.49 -5.32
N ARG A 81 -7.64 -13.58 -6.56
CA ARG A 81 -9.07 -13.82 -6.83
C ARG A 81 -9.56 -15.09 -6.14
N GLU A 82 -8.82 -16.19 -6.24
CA GLU A 82 -9.19 -17.45 -5.62
C GLU A 82 -9.24 -17.33 -4.08
N HIS A 83 -8.26 -16.65 -3.48
CA HIS A 83 -8.24 -16.40 -2.03
C HIS A 83 -9.46 -15.61 -1.56
N ILE A 84 -9.85 -14.56 -2.28
CA ILE A 84 -11.04 -13.76 -1.98
C ILE A 84 -12.30 -14.62 -2.14
N LYS A 85 -12.43 -15.36 -3.25
CA LYS A 85 -13.58 -16.23 -3.56
C LYS A 85 -13.83 -17.25 -2.46
N ILE A 86 -12.79 -17.92 -1.95
CA ILE A 86 -12.89 -18.87 -0.84
C ILE A 86 -13.53 -18.22 0.40
N SER A 87 -13.19 -16.96 0.67
CA SER A 87 -13.77 -16.22 1.78
C SER A 87 -15.18 -15.71 1.52
N ASP A 88 -15.51 -15.35 0.27
CA ASP A 88 -16.86 -14.95 -0.12
C ASP A 88 -17.86 -16.09 0.08
N GLU A 89 -17.52 -17.29 -0.40
CA GLU A 89 -18.37 -18.48 -0.28
C GLU A 89 -18.62 -18.88 1.19
N LYS A 90 -17.62 -18.66 2.06
CA LYS A 90 -17.78 -18.87 3.50
C LYS A 90 -18.60 -17.74 4.14
N TYR A 91 -18.36 -16.48 3.76
CA TYR A 91 -19.03 -15.31 4.30
C TYR A 91 -20.55 -15.41 4.19
N GLU A 92 -21.06 -15.81 3.02
CA GLU A 92 -22.51 -15.95 2.80
C GLU A 92 -23.18 -16.92 3.79
N LYS A 93 -22.45 -17.96 4.21
CA LYS A 93 -22.94 -18.97 5.17
C LYS A 93 -22.90 -18.47 6.62
N VAL A 94 -22.05 -17.50 6.93
CA VAL A 94 -21.75 -17.09 8.32
C VAL A 94 -22.05 -15.63 8.64
N LYS A 95 -22.47 -14.80 7.67
CA LYS A 95 -22.67 -13.35 7.84
C LYS A 95 -23.65 -12.94 8.94
N GLY A 96 -24.54 -13.83 9.36
CA GLY A 96 -25.44 -13.63 10.50
C GLY A 96 -24.86 -14.00 11.87
N ASN A 97 -23.66 -14.59 11.93
CA ASN A 97 -23.05 -15.10 13.16
C ASN A 97 -21.70 -14.41 13.43
N ARG A 98 -21.67 -13.58 14.48
CA ARG A 98 -20.49 -12.79 14.87
C ARG A 98 -19.25 -13.64 15.19
N LYS A 99 -19.41 -14.78 15.88
CA LYS A 99 -18.26 -15.63 16.27
C LYS A 99 -17.64 -16.28 15.04
N GLU A 100 -18.48 -16.80 14.14
CA GLU A 100 -18.02 -17.41 12.89
C GLU A 100 -17.40 -16.38 11.94
N LEU A 101 -17.92 -15.16 11.89
CA LEU A 101 -17.28 -14.06 11.15
C LEU A 101 -15.89 -13.73 11.68
N GLN A 102 -15.71 -13.67 13.01
CA GLN A 102 -14.39 -13.42 13.59
C GLN A 102 -13.40 -14.54 13.25
N LYS A 103 -13.87 -15.80 13.21
CA LYS A 103 -13.06 -16.93 12.78
C LYS A 103 -12.70 -16.83 11.29
N LEU A 104 -13.68 -16.53 10.43
CA LEU A 104 -13.48 -16.29 8.99
C LEU A 104 -12.41 -15.23 8.74
N TYR A 105 -12.49 -14.08 9.42
CA TYR A 105 -11.56 -12.98 9.21
C TYR A 105 -10.14 -13.33 9.63
N ARG A 106 -9.97 -14.08 10.73
CA ARG A 106 -8.64 -14.59 11.13
C ARG A 106 -8.08 -15.58 10.11
N GLU A 107 -8.86 -16.59 9.72
CA GLU A 107 -8.44 -17.56 8.71
C GLU A 107 -8.11 -16.90 7.36
N HIS A 108 -8.86 -15.87 6.99
CA HIS A 108 -8.62 -15.09 5.78
C HIS A 108 -7.29 -14.33 5.89
N ALA A 109 -7.10 -13.58 6.97
CA ALA A 109 -5.89 -12.81 7.21
C ALA A 109 -4.64 -13.71 7.20
N ASP A 110 -4.68 -14.87 7.86
CA ASP A 110 -3.56 -15.81 7.91
C ASP A 110 -3.18 -16.36 6.53
N ARG A 111 -4.16 -16.74 5.70
CA ARG A 111 -3.89 -17.15 4.31
C ARG A 111 -3.35 -15.97 3.47
N GLY A 112 -3.94 -14.80 3.65
CA GLY A 112 -3.54 -13.57 2.97
C GLY A 112 -2.09 -13.20 3.22
N LEU A 113 -1.65 -13.22 4.49
CA LEU A 113 -0.27 -12.92 4.86
C LEU A 113 0.73 -13.87 4.18
N ARG A 114 0.38 -15.15 4.03
CA ARG A 114 1.23 -16.12 3.31
C ARG A 114 1.33 -15.76 1.82
N LEU A 115 0.20 -15.48 1.17
CA LEU A 115 0.19 -15.04 -0.23
C LEU A 115 0.97 -13.73 -0.44
N LEU A 116 0.90 -12.80 0.51
CA LEU A 116 1.71 -11.59 0.47
C LEU A 116 3.20 -11.90 0.52
N LEU A 117 3.67 -12.84 1.35
CA LEU A 117 5.07 -13.25 1.39
C LEU A 117 5.53 -13.97 0.12
N ASP A 118 4.62 -14.71 -0.52
CA ASP A 118 4.94 -15.55 -1.67
C ASP A 118 4.94 -14.77 -2.99
N HIS A 119 4.16 -13.67 -3.06
CA HIS A 119 3.95 -12.96 -4.33
C HIS A 119 4.25 -11.46 -4.31
N ILE A 120 4.22 -10.79 -3.15
CA ILE A 120 4.36 -9.31 -3.07
C ILE A 120 5.59 -8.88 -2.28
N TYR A 121 5.85 -9.52 -1.15
CA TYR A 121 6.99 -9.28 -0.27
C TYR A 121 7.94 -10.46 -0.32
N VAL A 122 8.46 -10.80 -1.50
CA VAL A 122 9.32 -11.96 -1.74
C VAL A 122 10.74 -11.74 -1.19
N SER A 123 11.55 -12.80 -1.18
CA SER A 123 12.95 -12.72 -0.74
C SER A 123 13.78 -11.78 -1.62
N GLU A 124 14.87 -11.25 -1.07
CA GLU A 124 15.70 -10.24 -1.72
C GLU A 124 16.25 -10.68 -3.08
N ASP A 125 16.63 -11.95 -3.21
CA ASP A 125 17.10 -12.57 -4.45
C ASP A 125 16.03 -12.58 -5.57
N LYS A 126 14.73 -12.51 -5.22
CA LYS A 126 13.61 -12.55 -6.16
C LYS A 126 12.91 -11.20 -6.33
N ALA A 127 13.17 -10.25 -5.46
CA ALA A 127 12.39 -9.02 -5.34
C ALA A 127 12.38 -8.22 -6.65
N PHE A 128 13.54 -8.02 -7.27
CA PHE A 128 13.69 -7.23 -8.50
C PHE A 128 13.16 -7.93 -9.76
N GLU A 129 12.91 -9.24 -9.70
CA GLU A 129 12.31 -10.05 -10.79
C GLU A 129 10.80 -10.26 -10.60
N THR A 130 10.25 -9.78 -9.48
CA THR A 130 8.86 -9.99 -9.10
C THR A 130 8.11 -8.67 -8.97
N ILE A 131 8.75 -7.64 -8.41
CA ILE A 131 8.12 -6.38 -8.01
C ILE A 131 8.57 -5.22 -8.88
N ASP A 132 7.60 -4.40 -9.28
CA ASP A 132 7.85 -3.16 -10.00
C ASP A 132 8.22 -2.04 -9.03
N PHE A 133 9.51 -1.90 -8.75
CA PHE A 133 10.04 -0.85 -7.87
C PHE A 133 10.06 0.54 -8.53
N GLU A 134 9.50 0.73 -9.72
CA GLU A 134 9.26 2.07 -10.29
C GLU A 134 7.88 2.61 -9.88
N LYS A 135 7.08 1.81 -9.18
CA LYS A 135 5.70 2.13 -8.83
C LYS A 135 5.38 1.83 -7.38
N MET A 136 4.56 2.69 -6.79
CA MET A 136 3.89 2.42 -5.52
C MET A 136 2.39 2.59 -5.70
N ALA A 137 1.58 1.87 -4.91
CA ALA A 137 0.12 1.90 -5.06
C ALA A 137 -0.61 2.12 -3.75
N THR A 138 -1.71 2.88 -3.81
CA THR A 138 -2.65 3.06 -2.70
C THR A 138 -4.09 3.09 -3.22
N ILE A 139 -5.05 2.89 -2.32
CA ILE A 139 -6.49 2.88 -2.63
C ILE A 139 -7.14 4.11 -1.99
N GLU A 140 -7.93 4.85 -2.76
CA GLU A 140 -8.76 5.94 -2.27
C GLU A 140 -10.04 5.41 -1.62
N LEU A 141 -9.90 4.88 -0.40
CA LEU A 141 -11.04 4.39 0.38
C LEU A 141 -11.97 5.51 0.88
N ALA A 142 -11.50 6.76 0.93
CA ALA A 142 -12.26 7.83 1.53
C ALA A 142 -13.31 8.43 0.57
N LYS A 143 -13.11 8.29 -0.75
CA LYS A 143 -14.04 8.80 -1.79
C LYS A 143 -15.49 8.34 -1.56
N ARG A 144 -15.67 7.06 -1.24
CA ARG A 144 -16.98 6.45 -1.00
C ARG A 144 -17.63 6.82 0.33
N LEU A 145 -16.88 7.41 1.27
CA LEU A 145 -17.40 7.73 2.61
C LEU A 145 -18.14 9.07 2.55
N PRO A 146 -19.45 9.13 2.86
CA PRO A 146 -20.23 10.37 2.75
C PRO A 146 -19.65 11.55 3.52
N GLN A 147 -19.05 11.28 4.67
CA GLN A 147 -18.47 12.26 5.59
C GLN A 147 -17.00 12.63 5.29
N SER A 148 -16.38 12.03 4.27
CA SER A 148 -14.99 12.37 3.92
C SER A 148 -14.91 13.74 3.26
N SER A 149 -13.84 14.48 3.55
CA SER A 149 -13.55 15.76 2.92
C SER A 149 -13.20 15.67 1.43
N LYS A 150 -12.86 14.47 0.93
CA LYS A 150 -12.49 14.19 -0.47
C LYS A 150 -11.33 15.04 -1.02
N HIS A 151 -10.60 15.77 -0.17
CA HIS A 151 -9.52 16.68 -0.59
C HIS A 151 -8.47 16.02 -1.49
N THR A 152 -7.99 14.82 -1.12
CA THR A 152 -7.02 14.09 -1.95
C THR A 152 -7.58 13.79 -3.33
N TRP A 153 -8.82 13.28 -3.41
CA TRP A 153 -9.50 12.99 -4.66
C TRP A 153 -9.66 14.25 -5.52
N ASP A 154 -10.15 15.35 -4.96
CA ASP A 154 -10.41 16.57 -5.74
C ASP A 154 -9.12 17.21 -6.26
N LEU A 155 -8.06 17.24 -5.44
CA LEU A 155 -6.77 17.82 -5.82
C LEU A 155 -6.04 16.95 -6.85
N ILE A 156 -6.02 15.62 -6.65
CA ILE A 156 -5.30 14.70 -7.55
C ILE A 156 -5.95 14.63 -8.93
N GLN A 157 -7.23 15.00 -9.06
CA GLN A 157 -7.87 15.15 -10.37
C GLN A 157 -7.30 16.33 -11.16
N LYS A 158 -6.92 17.41 -10.49
CA LYS A 158 -6.39 18.64 -11.11
C LYS A 158 -4.87 18.59 -11.33
N ASN A 159 -4.14 17.98 -10.41
CA ASN A 159 -2.69 17.84 -10.50
C ASN A 159 -2.28 16.41 -10.10
N LYS A 160 -1.63 15.71 -11.03
CA LYS A 160 -1.19 14.32 -10.85
C LYS A 160 0.15 14.22 -10.11
N TYR A 161 0.89 15.32 -9.95
CA TYR A 161 2.14 15.31 -9.19
C TYR A 161 1.86 15.19 -7.70
N VAL A 162 2.48 14.20 -7.06
CA VAL A 162 2.31 13.88 -5.65
C VAL A 162 3.66 13.63 -4.99
N CYS A 163 3.68 13.75 -3.67
CA CYS A 163 4.82 13.38 -2.84
C CYS A 163 4.36 12.46 -1.71
N LEU A 164 5.07 11.35 -1.48
CA LEU A 164 4.92 10.50 -0.31
C LEU A 164 6.04 10.84 0.68
N VAL A 165 5.67 11.28 1.89
CA VAL A 165 6.63 11.55 2.96
C VAL A 165 6.50 10.48 4.03
N PHE A 166 7.53 9.65 4.14
CA PHE A 166 7.65 8.64 5.19
C PHE A 166 8.42 9.23 6.37
N PHE A 167 7.99 8.93 7.59
CA PHE A 167 8.71 9.32 8.79
C PHE A 167 8.62 8.22 9.85
N GLN A 168 9.78 7.77 10.30
CA GLN A 168 9.92 6.88 11.46
C GLN A 168 10.77 7.59 12.52
N PRO A 169 10.18 7.92 13.69
CA PRO A 169 10.91 8.55 14.77
C PRO A 169 12.14 7.73 15.19
N PRO A 170 13.23 8.39 15.62
CA PRO A 170 13.34 9.84 15.80
C PRO A 170 13.79 10.61 14.55
N SER A 171 14.36 9.95 13.55
CA SER A 171 15.17 10.66 12.54
C SER A 171 15.08 10.11 11.13
N ILE A 172 14.44 8.96 10.89
CA ILE A 172 14.40 8.38 9.55
C ILE A 172 13.25 9.02 8.77
N SER A 173 13.57 9.57 7.60
CA SER A 173 12.58 10.19 6.72
C SER A 173 12.96 9.99 5.26
N TYR A 174 11.98 9.61 4.45
CA TYR A 174 12.15 9.47 3.01
C TYR A 174 11.04 10.22 2.30
N GLU A 175 11.38 10.85 1.18
CA GLU A 175 10.43 11.51 0.30
C GLU A 175 10.49 10.85 -1.07
N ILE A 176 9.32 10.46 -1.58
CA ILE A 176 9.17 9.91 -2.93
C ILE A 176 8.29 10.87 -3.71
N ARG A 177 8.84 11.46 -4.76
CA ARG A 177 8.07 12.27 -5.71
C ARG A 177 7.65 11.42 -6.88
N GLY A 178 6.41 11.59 -7.32
CA GLY A 178 5.88 10.81 -8.41
C GLY A 178 4.70 11.46 -9.11
N VAL A 179 4.27 10.81 -10.19
CA VAL A 179 3.04 11.15 -10.90
C VAL A 179 2.04 10.04 -10.67
N ALA A 180 0.91 10.38 -10.06
CA ALA A 180 -0.18 9.47 -9.81
C ALA A 180 -1.01 9.25 -11.08
N GLU A 181 -1.08 8.00 -11.50
CA GLU A 181 -2.09 7.53 -12.43
C GLU A 181 -3.29 7.02 -11.65
N ILE A 182 -4.50 7.48 -12.03
CA ILE A 182 -5.74 7.07 -11.38
C ILE A 182 -6.35 5.92 -12.16
N ARG A 183 -6.57 4.80 -11.50
CA ARG A 183 -7.18 3.60 -12.08
C ARG A 183 -8.49 3.31 -11.36
N GLU A 184 -9.59 3.35 -12.10
CA GLU A 184 -10.93 2.95 -11.60
C GLU A 184 -11.34 1.57 -12.12
N GLU A 185 -10.58 1.03 -13.07
CA GLU A 185 -10.78 -0.27 -13.71
C GLU A 185 -9.46 -0.86 -14.26
N GLY A 186 -9.52 -2.09 -14.76
CA GLY A 186 -8.39 -2.81 -15.36
C GLY A 186 -7.49 -3.51 -14.34
N ASP A 187 -6.46 -4.19 -14.86
CA ASP A 187 -5.64 -5.13 -14.08
C ASP A 187 -4.95 -4.48 -12.88
N TYR A 188 -4.39 -3.27 -13.02
CA TYR A 188 -3.76 -2.55 -11.90
C TYR A 188 -4.76 -2.12 -10.82
N HIS A 189 -5.96 -1.70 -11.21
CA HIS A 189 -7.01 -1.37 -10.25
C HIS A 189 -7.40 -2.63 -9.46
N GLU A 190 -7.61 -3.73 -10.16
CA GLU A 190 -8.04 -4.97 -9.54
C GLU A 190 -6.97 -5.59 -8.65
N ILE A 191 -5.73 -5.72 -9.14
CA ILE A 191 -4.66 -6.37 -8.37
C ILE A 191 -4.35 -5.61 -7.08
N VAL A 192 -4.37 -4.27 -7.09
CA VAL A 192 -4.13 -3.47 -5.89
C VAL A 192 -5.26 -3.63 -4.88
N ASN A 193 -6.53 -3.61 -5.33
CA ASN A 193 -7.67 -3.89 -4.46
C ASN A 193 -7.60 -5.31 -3.87
N LEU A 194 -7.24 -6.31 -4.67
CA LEU A 194 -7.07 -7.69 -4.22
C LEU A 194 -5.90 -7.86 -3.23
N ILE A 195 -4.77 -7.20 -3.44
CA ILE A 195 -3.64 -7.20 -2.50
C ILE A 195 -4.04 -6.56 -1.16
N HIS A 196 -4.79 -5.46 -1.18
CA HIS A 196 -5.32 -4.90 0.06
C HIS A 196 -6.30 -5.87 0.74
N ASP A 197 -7.25 -6.39 -0.03
CA ASP A 197 -8.33 -7.21 0.48
C ASP A 197 -7.86 -8.59 0.91
N CYS A 198 -6.69 -9.06 0.48
CA CYS A 198 -6.18 -10.37 0.86
C CYS A 198 -5.90 -10.49 2.36
N TYR A 199 -5.54 -9.38 3.02
CA TYR A 199 -5.41 -9.33 4.48
C TYR A 199 -6.67 -8.72 5.11
N HIS A 200 -7.20 -7.65 4.50
CA HIS A 200 -8.40 -6.96 4.97
C HIS A 200 -9.64 -7.42 4.21
N TYR A 201 -10.18 -8.60 4.58
CA TYR A 201 -11.38 -9.10 3.92
C TYR A 201 -12.47 -8.02 3.84
N THR A 202 -12.85 -7.68 2.62
CA THR A 202 -13.91 -6.70 2.34
C THR A 202 -15.07 -7.44 1.71
N PRO A 203 -16.28 -7.44 2.29
CA PRO A 203 -17.46 -8.08 1.71
C PRO A 203 -17.80 -7.58 0.30
N PRO A 204 -18.42 -8.39 -0.58
CA PRO A 204 -18.68 -8.03 -1.98
C PRO A 204 -19.42 -6.70 -2.18
N ASP A 205 -20.42 -6.40 -1.36
CA ASP A 205 -21.21 -5.17 -1.37
C ASP A 205 -20.39 -3.92 -1.05
N ALA A 206 -19.29 -4.09 -0.32
CA ALA A 206 -18.41 -3.02 0.12
C ALA A 206 -17.17 -2.80 -0.79
N ARG A 207 -17.09 -3.45 -1.95
CA ARG A 207 -15.92 -3.34 -2.87
C ARG A 207 -16.01 -2.26 -3.94
N LYS A 208 -17.17 -1.61 -4.07
CA LYS A 208 -17.40 -0.57 -5.10
C LYS A 208 -16.73 0.76 -4.74
N ASP A 209 -16.42 1.55 -5.77
CA ASP A 209 -15.88 2.91 -5.68
C ASP A 209 -14.60 3.01 -4.84
N ARG A 210 -13.57 2.26 -5.28
CA ARG A 210 -12.25 2.22 -4.65
C ARG A 210 -11.13 2.49 -5.67
N PRO A 211 -11.04 3.72 -6.20
CA PRO A 211 -9.99 4.07 -7.15
C PRO A 211 -8.60 3.80 -6.60
N VAL A 212 -7.69 3.41 -7.47
CA VAL A 212 -6.29 3.15 -7.16
C VAL A 212 -5.45 4.29 -7.69
N TYR A 213 -4.54 4.77 -6.87
CA TYR A 213 -3.46 5.66 -7.30
C TYR A 213 -2.20 4.82 -7.51
N LEU A 214 -1.77 4.71 -8.76
CA LEU A 214 -0.51 4.12 -9.14
C LEU A 214 0.51 5.24 -9.31
N ILE A 215 1.39 5.40 -8.33
CA ILE A 215 2.38 6.47 -8.26
C ILE A 215 3.64 6.01 -8.98
N ASN A 216 3.87 6.57 -10.16
CA ASN A 216 5.08 6.37 -10.94
C ASN A 216 6.20 7.22 -10.34
N VAL A 217 7.26 6.57 -9.85
CA VAL A 217 8.34 7.22 -9.11
C VAL A 217 9.20 8.05 -10.06
N LEU A 218 9.39 9.33 -9.71
CA LEU A 218 10.23 10.27 -10.43
C LEU A 218 11.54 10.54 -9.70
N GLU A 219 11.48 10.73 -8.39
CA GLU A 219 12.64 11.07 -7.56
C GLU A 219 12.47 10.48 -6.17
N VAL A 220 13.59 10.14 -5.53
CA VAL A 220 13.63 9.68 -4.14
C VAL A 220 14.68 10.48 -3.37
N TYR A 221 14.29 10.96 -2.20
CA TYR A 221 15.12 11.75 -1.31
C TYR A 221 15.26 11.07 0.05
N ASP A 222 16.47 11.07 0.59
CA ASP A 222 16.72 10.78 2.00
C ASP A 222 16.64 12.08 2.81
N ASN A 223 15.49 12.27 3.43
CA ASN A 223 15.19 13.40 4.31
C ASN A 223 15.59 13.12 5.77
N SER A 224 16.25 11.99 6.05
CA SER A 224 16.64 11.62 7.41
C SER A 224 17.59 12.64 8.01
N ALA A 225 17.45 12.90 9.31
CA ALA A 225 18.32 13.80 10.06
C ALA A 225 19.68 13.13 10.34
N SER A 226 20.50 12.97 9.30
CA SER A 226 21.82 12.34 9.33
C SER A 226 22.79 13.06 8.38
N PRO A 227 24.12 12.96 8.56
CA PRO A 227 25.09 13.61 7.65
C PRO A 227 24.94 13.21 6.18
N SER A 228 24.50 11.97 5.91
CA SER A 228 24.24 11.46 4.56
C SER A 228 22.81 11.67 4.04
N GLY A 229 21.96 12.33 4.85
CA GLY A 229 20.55 12.59 4.58
C GLY A 229 20.30 14.06 4.27
N PHE A 230 19.38 14.70 5.00
CA PHE A 230 19.01 16.13 4.85
C PHE A 230 18.59 16.55 3.43
N GLY A 231 17.74 15.75 2.78
CA GLY A 231 17.24 16.08 1.44
C GLY A 231 18.20 15.68 0.32
N THR A 232 19.07 14.72 0.58
CA THR A 232 19.94 14.14 -0.45
C THR A 232 19.09 13.34 -1.42
N LYS A 233 19.13 13.70 -2.71
CA LYS A 233 18.53 12.90 -3.78
C LYS A 233 19.30 11.60 -3.96
N ILE A 234 18.62 10.47 -3.87
CA ILE A 234 19.19 9.13 -3.95
C ILE A 234 18.67 8.32 -5.15
N ALA A 235 17.69 8.85 -5.89
CA ALA A 235 17.27 8.42 -7.22
C ALA A 235 16.54 9.57 -7.93
#